data_AF-A0A1N6DQV1-F1
#
_entry.id   AF-A0A1N6DQV1-F1
#
_cell.length_a   1.000
_cell.length_b   1.000
_cell.length_c   1.000
_cell.angle_alpha   90.00
_cell.angle_beta   90.00
_cell.angle_gamma   90.00
#
_symmetry.space_group_name_H-M   'P 1'
#
loop_
_entity.id
_entity.type
_entity.pdbx_description
1 polymer ?
#
loop_
_entity_poly.entity_id
_entity_poly.type
_entity_poly.pdbx_seq_one_letter_code
_entity_poly.pdbx_strand_id
1 'polypeptide(L)'
;MVSKRVLASVCLAALLMGTQASAEDTGVDSAVNNVSESAATVVEEGIRPEATQVQLIEQAIREVETQVQRESELHVYQHAQEASSLPEGQLSKVTPMLQYQPEQQVQYAQHGQDSSDSSAVSQSLYKGGSEILAELPKARLIPDDQAELASVEPYQSGYIEKYEHGAINWFTGTVTATGESLSTGLSVSSRQARLRTLRAATVDARKNLFEILSTIPVTEKLRVKNILRSDEDVMQFVRGDMQNSRITTTSFSEDGIAKVTVSIALRDMFLEKLIGKHVSFHRVSDNPYSAVNAIAESIEKAVEPEEQYESADVDAMLPIAYTGLLIDAREVGIKPAITVTIKDEAGNVLYSPRVVNRSVALKNGMVEYAGTWEEAITSKRSSTNPLVLKAVSVQGRSRSNIVISDEQALLLKQINNAHKFLEEGRVVVVCN
;
A
#
# COMPACT_ATOMS: atom_id res chain seq x y z
N MET A 1 -37.26 -4.39 0.93
CA MET A 1 -37.24 -5.44 1.98
C MET A 1 -37.24 -6.79 1.28
N VAL A 2 -36.14 -7.55 1.34
CA VAL A 2 -36.05 -8.85 0.66
C VAL A 2 -37.05 -9.81 1.31
N SER A 3 -37.94 -10.39 0.51
CA SER A 3 -39.01 -11.27 0.99
C SER A 3 -38.41 -12.48 1.71
N LYS A 4 -38.94 -12.81 2.90
CA LYS A 4 -38.52 -13.95 3.74
C LYS A 4 -38.53 -15.30 2.98
N ARG A 5 -39.21 -15.38 1.84
CA ARG A 5 -39.24 -16.55 0.95
C ARG A 5 -37.94 -16.75 0.18
N VAL A 6 -37.23 -15.68 -0.19
CA VAL A 6 -35.94 -15.75 -0.90
C VAL A 6 -34.83 -16.24 0.04
N LEU A 7 -34.86 -15.81 1.30
CA LEU A 7 -33.90 -16.26 2.32
C LEU A 7 -34.07 -17.77 2.64
N ALA A 8 -35.30 -18.27 2.66
CA ALA A 8 -35.59 -19.68 2.93
C ALA A 8 -35.14 -20.63 1.80
N SER A 9 -35.23 -20.18 0.54
CA SER A 9 -34.78 -20.97 -0.61
C SER A 9 -33.25 -21.08 -0.70
N VAL A 10 -32.52 -20.03 -0.30
CA VAL A 10 -31.04 -20.03 -0.27
C VAL A 10 -30.51 -20.89 0.90
N CYS A 11 -31.19 -20.88 2.06
CA CYS A 11 -30.80 -21.74 3.18
C CYS A 11 -31.06 -23.24 2.91
N LEU A 12 -32.09 -23.60 2.15
CA LEU A 12 -32.37 -25.02 1.84
C LEU A 12 -31.34 -25.62 0.88
N ALA A 13 -30.79 -24.82 -0.05
CA ALA A 13 -29.74 -25.25 -0.97
C ALA A 13 -28.37 -25.45 -0.27
N ALA A 14 -28.07 -24.66 0.77
CA ALA A 14 -26.84 -24.81 1.55
C ALA A 14 -26.85 -26.04 2.48
N LEU A 15 -28.03 -26.50 2.92
CA LEU A 15 -28.16 -27.67 3.80
C LEU A 15 -28.04 -29.01 3.06
N LEU A 16 -28.33 -29.06 1.75
CA LEU A 16 -28.23 -30.29 0.95
C LEU A 16 -26.81 -30.58 0.43
N MET A 17 -25.86 -29.65 0.55
CA MET A 17 -24.47 -29.86 0.14
C MET A 17 -23.51 -30.21 1.31
N GLY A 18 -24.03 -30.32 2.54
CA GLY A 18 -23.23 -30.53 3.75
C GLY A 18 -23.01 -31.97 4.20
N THR A 19 -23.51 -32.98 3.48
CA THR A 19 -23.49 -34.38 3.95
C THR A 19 -22.97 -35.38 2.92
N GLN A 20 -21.82 -35.12 2.29
CA GLN A 20 -20.98 -36.17 1.67
C GLN A 20 -19.49 -35.76 1.68
N ALA A 21 -18.91 -35.69 2.88
CA ALA A 21 -17.45 -35.64 3.05
C ALA A 21 -17.09 -36.09 4.48
N SER A 22 -17.44 -37.32 4.84
CA SER A 22 -16.93 -37.96 6.06
C SER A 22 -17.18 -39.47 6.01
N ALA A 23 -16.33 -40.20 5.29
CA ALA A 23 -15.94 -41.57 5.62
C ALA A 23 -14.75 -41.96 4.74
N GLU A 24 -13.84 -42.73 5.32
CA GLU A 24 -12.72 -43.46 4.70
C GLU A 24 -11.40 -42.69 4.50
N ASP A 25 -10.62 -42.61 5.59
CA ASP A 25 -9.21 -43.00 5.51
C ASP A 25 -8.76 -43.62 6.85
N THR A 26 -8.72 -44.95 6.90
CA THR A 26 -7.95 -45.70 7.91
C THR A 26 -7.18 -46.81 7.20
N GLY A 27 -5.92 -46.52 6.88
CA GLY A 27 -4.79 -47.36 7.28
C GLY A 27 -4.36 -48.54 6.39
N VAL A 28 -3.12 -48.40 5.92
CA VAL A 28 -1.99 -49.36 6.04
C VAL A 28 -2.02 -50.70 5.26
N ASP A 29 -0.99 -50.81 4.41
CA ASP A 29 -0.19 -51.97 3.96
C ASP A 29 -0.68 -53.04 2.95
N SER A 30 0.09 -53.06 1.84
CA SER A 30 0.84 -54.21 1.28
C SER A 30 0.21 -55.20 0.27
N ALA A 31 1.00 -55.38 -0.82
CA ALA A 31 1.32 -56.62 -1.53
C ALA A 31 0.31 -57.34 -2.48
N VAL A 32 0.76 -57.43 -3.76
CA VAL A 32 0.84 -58.65 -4.61
C VAL A 32 -0.40 -59.15 -5.42
N ASN A 33 -0.17 -59.20 -6.74
CA ASN A 33 -0.62 -60.12 -7.82
C ASN A 33 -2.09 -60.50 -8.10
N ASN A 34 -2.39 -60.39 -9.41
CA ASN A 34 -3.03 -61.35 -10.34
C ASN A 34 -4.55 -61.62 -10.38
N VAL A 35 -5.07 -61.43 -11.61
CA VAL A 35 -5.84 -62.39 -12.44
C VAL A 35 -7.38 -62.51 -12.25
N SER A 36 -8.04 -62.14 -13.36
CA SER A 36 -9.22 -62.71 -14.05
C SER A 36 -10.66 -62.72 -13.48
N GLU A 37 -11.55 -62.28 -14.39
CA GLU A 37 -12.88 -62.79 -14.76
C GLU A 37 -14.00 -62.89 -13.72
N SER A 38 -15.10 -62.15 -13.96
CA SER A 38 -16.36 -62.75 -14.43
C SER A 38 -17.41 -61.68 -14.72
N ALA A 39 -18.10 -61.89 -15.84
CA ALA A 39 -19.20 -61.08 -16.35
C ALA A 39 -20.48 -61.16 -15.49
N ALA A 40 -21.24 -60.07 -15.45
CA ALA A 40 -22.70 -60.10 -15.28
C ALA A 40 -23.36 -58.81 -15.83
N THR A 41 -24.08 -58.99 -16.94
CA THR A 41 -25.34 -58.33 -17.33
C THR A 41 -25.47 -56.80 -17.34
N VAL A 42 -25.49 -56.29 -18.58
CA VAL A 42 -25.96 -54.98 -19.01
C VAL A 42 -27.45 -54.78 -18.67
N VAL A 43 -27.75 -53.71 -17.93
CA VAL A 43 -29.03 -53.01 -17.97
C VAL A 43 -28.72 -51.62 -18.52
N GLU A 44 -29.09 -51.38 -19.78
CA GLU A 44 -29.08 -50.06 -20.39
C GLU A 44 -30.19 -49.21 -19.77
N GLU A 45 -29.87 -48.48 -18.70
CA GLU A 45 -30.57 -47.23 -18.37
C GLU A 45 -29.72 -46.07 -18.90
N GLY A 46 -30.31 -45.32 -19.83
CA GLY A 46 -29.65 -44.22 -20.52
C GLY A 46 -29.03 -43.23 -19.55
N ILE A 47 -27.71 -43.14 -19.59
CA ILE A 47 -26.92 -42.13 -18.89
C ILE A 47 -27.32 -40.76 -19.46
N ARG A 48 -28.15 -40.03 -18.72
CA ARG A 48 -28.26 -38.58 -18.92
C ARG A 48 -26.91 -38.00 -18.51
N PRO A 49 -26.29 -37.10 -19.29
CA PRO A 49 -25.06 -36.46 -18.84
C PRO A 49 -25.38 -35.67 -17.58
N GLU A 50 -24.84 -36.11 -16.44
CA GLU A 50 -24.87 -35.32 -15.22
C GLU A 50 -24.20 -33.98 -15.54
N ALA A 51 -24.97 -32.90 -15.44
CA ALA A 51 -24.46 -31.57 -15.66
C ALA A 51 -23.30 -31.35 -14.68
N THR A 52 -22.15 -30.94 -15.21
CA THR A 52 -20.99 -30.62 -14.38
C THR A 52 -21.38 -29.59 -13.32
N GLN A 53 -20.72 -29.62 -12.17
CA GLN A 53 -20.99 -28.70 -11.05
C GLN A 53 -20.98 -27.23 -11.50
N VAL A 54 -20.17 -26.90 -12.49
CA VAL A 54 -20.11 -25.59 -13.16
C VAL A 54 -21.39 -25.29 -13.95
N GLN A 55 -21.91 -26.24 -14.73
CA GLN A 55 -23.17 -26.07 -15.47
C GLN A 55 -24.38 -25.89 -14.56
N LEU A 56 -24.41 -26.58 -13.40
CA LEU A 56 -25.45 -26.39 -12.38
C LEU A 56 -25.39 -24.99 -11.76
N ILE A 57 -24.18 -24.47 -11.50
CA ILE A 57 -24.00 -23.11 -10.98
C ILE A 57 -24.42 -22.07 -12.02
N GLU A 58 -24.02 -22.23 -13.29
CA GLU A 58 -24.43 -21.30 -14.35
C GLU A 58 -25.95 -21.32 -14.62
N GLN A 59 -26.59 -22.48 -14.45
CA GLN A 59 -28.04 -22.59 -14.57
C GLN A 59 -28.75 -21.90 -13.40
N ALA A 60 -28.25 -22.07 -12.17
CA ALA A 60 -28.79 -21.39 -11.00
C ALA A 60 -28.64 -19.86 -11.07
N ILE A 61 -27.51 -19.36 -11.58
CA ILE A 61 -27.30 -17.91 -11.79
C ILE A 61 -28.31 -17.36 -12.79
N ARG A 62 -28.49 -18.04 -13.94
CA ARG A 62 -29.48 -17.64 -14.96
C ARG A 62 -30.90 -17.62 -14.40
N GLU A 63 -31.27 -18.60 -13.58
CA GLU A 63 -32.61 -18.66 -13.00
C GLU A 63 -32.87 -17.47 -12.05
N VAL A 64 -31.90 -17.14 -11.19
CA VAL A 64 -31.98 -15.97 -10.30
C VAL A 64 -32.06 -14.66 -11.09
N GLU A 65 -31.28 -14.50 -12.15
CA GLU A 65 -31.34 -13.32 -13.03
C GLU A 65 -32.73 -13.15 -13.68
N THR A 66 -33.33 -14.24 -14.18
CA THR A 66 -34.69 -14.17 -14.75
C THR A 66 -35.75 -13.83 -13.71
N GLN A 67 -35.53 -14.21 -12.45
CA GLN A 67 -36.47 -13.94 -11.37
C GLN A 67 -36.39 -12.49 -10.91
N VAL A 68 -35.18 -11.92 -10.83
CA VAL A 68 -34.96 -10.48 -10.59
C VAL A 68 -35.56 -9.64 -11.73
N GLN A 69 -35.42 -10.08 -12.98
CA GLN A 69 -36.01 -9.40 -14.12
C GLN A 69 -37.54 -9.39 -14.05
N ARG A 70 -38.17 -10.54 -13.75
CA ARG A 70 -39.63 -10.65 -13.56
C ARG A 70 -40.14 -9.80 -12.40
N GLU A 71 -39.44 -9.76 -11.28
CA GLU A 71 -39.81 -8.91 -10.13
C GLU A 71 -39.70 -7.41 -10.48
N SER A 72 -38.69 -7.03 -11.27
CA SER A 72 -38.55 -5.65 -11.74
C SER A 72 -39.69 -5.23 -12.69
N GLU A 73 -40.12 -6.12 -13.58
CA GLU A 73 -41.26 -5.89 -14.48
C GLU A 73 -42.60 -5.82 -13.73
N LEU A 74 -42.79 -6.65 -12.71
CA LEU A 74 -43.95 -6.59 -11.81
C LEU A 74 -44.01 -5.28 -11.03
N HIS A 75 -42.87 -4.74 -10.58
CA HIS A 75 -42.79 -3.46 -9.87
C HIS A 75 -43.13 -2.27 -10.78
N VAL A 76 -42.78 -2.35 -12.07
CA VAL A 76 -43.13 -1.34 -13.07
C VAL A 76 -44.63 -1.41 -13.42
N TYR A 77 -45.20 -2.62 -13.50
CA TYR A 77 -46.64 -2.80 -13.74
C TYR A 77 -47.52 -2.35 -12.57
N GLN A 78 -47.09 -2.55 -11.32
CA GLN A 78 -47.83 -2.08 -10.13
C GLN A 78 -47.85 -0.55 -10.05
N HIS A 79 -46.74 0.13 -10.36
CA HIS A 79 -46.71 1.59 -10.42
C HIS A 79 -47.55 2.18 -11.57
N ALA A 80 -47.69 1.45 -12.69
CA ALA A 80 -48.55 1.87 -13.79
C ALA A 80 -50.06 1.72 -13.47
N GLN A 81 -50.44 0.73 -12.66
CA GLN A 81 -51.84 0.55 -12.23
C GLN A 81 -52.26 1.52 -11.12
N GLU A 82 -51.37 1.87 -10.18
CA GLU A 82 -51.67 2.89 -9.15
C GLU A 82 -51.81 4.31 -9.74
N ALA A 83 -51.13 4.62 -10.85
CA ALA A 83 -51.27 5.89 -11.55
C ALA A 83 -52.57 6.00 -12.37
N SER A 84 -53.27 4.89 -12.63
CA SER A 84 -54.49 4.85 -13.44
C SER A 84 -55.79 4.84 -12.63
N SER A 85 -55.72 4.87 -11.29
CA SER A 85 -56.87 4.87 -10.39
C SER A 85 -56.88 6.07 -9.44
N LEU A 86 -57.04 7.28 -9.97
CA LEU A 86 -57.42 8.46 -9.19
C LEU A 86 -58.54 9.21 -9.94
N PRO A 87 -59.65 9.58 -9.28
CA PRO A 87 -60.76 10.24 -9.94
C PRO A 87 -60.46 11.73 -10.20
N GLU A 88 -60.87 12.20 -11.38
CA GLU A 88 -60.85 13.61 -11.76
C GLU A 88 -61.80 14.43 -10.88
N GLY A 89 -61.28 15.54 -10.32
CA GLY A 89 -62.11 16.63 -9.82
C GLY A 89 -61.71 17.18 -8.45
N GLN A 90 -60.84 18.20 -8.45
CA GLN A 90 -61.13 19.51 -7.84
C GLN A 90 -59.94 20.47 -8.01
N LEU A 91 -60.16 21.53 -8.81
CA LEU A 91 -59.31 22.71 -8.84
C LEU A 91 -59.48 23.51 -7.53
N SER A 92 -58.38 23.88 -6.87
CA SER A 92 -58.06 25.29 -6.58
C SER A 92 -56.84 25.49 -5.70
N LYS A 93 -56.01 26.44 -6.17
CA LYS A 93 -55.16 27.39 -5.41
C LYS A 93 -54.01 26.80 -4.59
N VAL A 94 -52.79 26.96 -5.09
CA VAL A 94 -51.86 28.06 -4.72
C VAL A 94 -50.57 27.80 -5.50
N THR A 95 -50.16 28.73 -6.36
CA THR A 95 -48.83 28.75 -6.97
C THR A 95 -47.89 29.55 -6.06
N PRO A 96 -46.79 28.97 -5.56
CA PRO A 96 -45.59 29.72 -5.31
C PRO A 96 -44.60 29.44 -6.44
N MET A 97 -44.39 30.48 -7.26
CA MET A 97 -43.21 30.61 -8.10
C MET A 97 -41.97 30.62 -7.20
N LEU A 98 -41.10 29.62 -7.30
CA LEU A 98 -39.73 29.72 -6.81
C LEU A 98 -38.84 30.12 -7.97
N GLN A 99 -38.62 31.44 -8.07
CA GLN A 99 -37.60 32.06 -8.90
C GLN A 99 -36.22 31.54 -8.50
N TYR A 100 -35.48 31.03 -9.48
CA TYR A 100 -34.06 30.74 -9.36
C TYR A 100 -33.28 32.08 -9.36
N GLN A 101 -32.65 32.42 -8.24
CA GLN A 101 -31.62 33.47 -8.17
C GLN A 101 -30.24 32.81 -8.29
N PRO A 102 -29.37 33.23 -9.22
CA PRO A 102 -28.00 32.75 -9.26
C PRO A 102 -27.20 33.37 -8.11
N GLU A 103 -26.43 32.52 -7.41
CA GLU A 103 -25.53 32.92 -6.33
C GLU A 103 -24.52 33.97 -6.81
N GLN A 104 -24.46 35.08 -6.07
CA GLN A 104 -23.51 36.18 -6.29
C GLN A 104 -22.11 35.81 -5.82
N GLN A 105 -21.14 36.32 -6.57
CA GLN A 105 -19.70 36.25 -6.32
C GLN A 105 -19.33 36.85 -4.96
N VAL A 106 -18.50 36.14 -4.20
CA VAL A 106 -17.89 36.62 -2.96
C VAL A 106 -16.90 37.74 -3.29
N GLN A 107 -17.27 38.98 -2.98
CA GLN A 107 -16.37 40.13 -2.99
C GLN A 107 -15.57 40.17 -1.67
N TYR A 108 -14.24 40.26 -1.81
CA TYR A 108 -13.33 40.55 -0.72
C TYR A 108 -13.61 41.95 -0.17
N ALA A 109 -13.89 42.04 1.13
CA ALA A 109 -14.02 43.31 1.83
C ALA A 109 -12.64 43.98 1.97
N GLN A 110 -12.50 45.13 1.31
CA GLN A 110 -11.50 46.13 1.65
C GLN A 110 -11.91 46.80 2.97
N HIS A 111 -10.98 46.88 3.91
CA HIS A 111 -11.04 47.78 5.06
C HIS A 111 -9.85 48.72 4.94
N GLY A 112 -10.11 50.02 4.98
CA GLY A 112 -9.09 51.07 4.98
C GLY A 112 -9.42 52.14 6.01
N GLN A 113 -8.33 52.78 6.47
CA GLN A 113 -8.20 53.98 7.32
C GLN A 113 -8.17 53.76 8.84
N ASP A 114 -7.23 54.29 9.65
CA ASP A 114 -6.17 55.31 9.45
C ASP A 114 -5.09 55.22 10.56
N SER A 115 -3.85 55.63 10.23
CA SER A 115 -2.76 56.30 11.01
C SER A 115 -2.38 55.82 12.44
N SER A 116 -1.12 55.74 12.88
CA SER A 116 0.07 56.59 12.67
C SER A 116 1.38 55.91 13.13
N ASP A 117 2.50 56.51 12.71
CA ASP A 117 3.87 56.50 13.28
C ASP A 117 4.99 55.60 12.71
N SER A 118 5.92 56.32 12.04
CA SER A 118 7.40 56.25 12.03
C SER A 118 8.09 54.88 12.07
N SER A 119 9.06 54.55 11.21
CA SER A 119 10.28 55.32 10.95
C SER A 119 11.02 54.82 9.70
N ALA A 120 11.59 55.77 8.96
CA ALA A 120 12.48 55.61 7.81
C ALA A 120 13.91 55.18 8.18
N VAL A 121 14.61 54.47 7.27
CA VAL A 121 16.03 54.63 6.82
C VAL A 121 16.16 53.83 5.49
N SER A 122 16.23 54.47 4.30
CA SER A 122 17.42 54.79 3.46
C SER A 122 18.22 53.54 2.98
N GLN A 123 18.68 53.36 1.73
CA GLN A 123 19.11 54.32 0.70
C GLN A 123 19.32 53.64 -0.70
N SER A 124 19.28 54.48 -1.73
CA SER A 124 19.39 54.29 -3.19
C SER A 124 20.79 53.92 -3.76
N LEU A 125 20.87 53.40 -5.00
CA LEU A 125 21.61 54.01 -6.13
C LEU A 125 21.61 53.12 -7.42
N TYR A 126 21.06 53.59 -8.55
CA TYR A 126 21.82 53.92 -9.78
C TYR A 126 20.90 54.42 -10.92
N LYS A 127 21.44 55.37 -11.70
CA LYS A 127 20.81 56.25 -12.69
C LYS A 127 20.96 55.75 -14.14
N GLY A 128 19.89 55.92 -14.94
CA GLY A 128 19.91 56.64 -16.22
C GLY A 128 20.20 55.88 -17.53
N GLY A 129 19.39 56.16 -18.57
CA GLY A 129 19.86 56.15 -19.97
C GLY A 129 18.91 55.61 -21.04
N SER A 130 18.33 56.53 -21.81
CA SER A 130 17.99 56.47 -23.26
C SER A 130 16.99 55.46 -23.82
N GLU A 131 16.02 56.04 -24.54
CA GLU A 131 15.04 55.45 -25.44
C GLU A 131 15.65 54.43 -26.42
N ILE A 132 15.11 53.20 -26.44
CA ILE A 132 15.12 52.33 -27.61
C ILE A 132 13.73 51.72 -27.73
N LEU A 133 13.03 52.06 -28.81
CA LEU A 133 11.85 51.37 -29.32
C LEU A 133 12.18 49.88 -29.46
N ALA A 134 11.63 49.05 -28.57
CA ALA A 134 11.66 47.61 -28.75
C ALA A 134 10.59 47.22 -29.79
N GLU A 135 11.01 47.09 -31.05
CA GLU A 135 10.26 46.32 -32.03
C GLU A 135 10.00 44.93 -31.45
N LEU A 136 8.72 44.53 -31.39
CA LEU A 136 8.30 43.16 -31.08
C LEU A 136 9.01 42.21 -32.07
N PRO A 137 9.84 41.27 -31.60
CA PRO A 137 10.45 40.31 -32.50
C PRO A 137 9.36 39.46 -33.16
N LYS A 138 9.22 39.58 -34.48
CA LYS A 138 8.51 38.60 -35.31
C LYS A 138 9.36 37.34 -35.41
N ALA A 139 9.34 36.52 -34.37
CA ALA A 139 9.85 35.15 -34.45
C ALA A 139 9.02 34.25 -33.55
N ARG A 140 8.23 33.36 -34.17
CA ARG A 140 7.79 32.13 -33.49
C ARG A 140 9.04 31.30 -33.22
N LEU A 141 9.49 31.28 -31.97
CA LEU A 141 10.46 30.31 -31.49
C LEU A 141 9.70 29.16 -30.80
N ILE A 142 8.93 28.42 -31.59
CA ILE A 142 8.51 27.07 -31.22
C ILE A 142 8.80 26.25 -32.47
N PRO A 143 9.81 25.37 -32.47
CA PRO A 143 9.91 24.32 -33.48
C PRO A 143 8.61 23.50 -33.40
N ASP A 144 7.94 23.33 -34.54
CA ASP A 144 6.79 22.43 -34.71
C ASP A 144 7.25 20.96 -34.62
N ASP A 145 7.85 20.58 -33.49
CA ASP A 145 8.02 19.20 -33.12
C ASP A 145 6.95 18.88 -32.08
N GLN A 146 6.18 17.83 -32.38
CA GLN A 146 5.20 17.20 -31.52
C GLN A 146 5.87 16.59 -30.28
N ALA A 147 6.47 17.42 -29.43
CA ALA A 147 6.77 17.06 -28.08
C ALA A 147 5.43 16.96 -27.35
N GLU A 148 4.88 15.74 -27.28
CA GLU A 148 3.96 15.38 -26.20
C GLU A 148 4.50 16.02 -24.93
N LEU A 149 3.74 16.98 -24.38
CA LEU A 149 3.98 17.49 -23.04
C LEU A 149 3.89 16.27 -22.14
N ALA A 150 5.04 15.66 -21.84
CA ALA A 150 5.14 14.56 -20.91
C ALA A 150 4.41 15.03 -19.65
N SER A 151 3.34 14.31 -19.29
CA SER A 151 2.57 14.59 -18.09
C SER A 151 3.58 14.64 -16.95
N VAL A 152 3.84 15.84 -16.42
CA VAL A 152 4.72 16.01 -15.27
C VAL A 152 3.99 15.34 -14.12
N GLU A 153 4.36 14.10 -13.80
CA GLU A 153 3.82 13.44 -12.62
C GLU A 153 4.19 14.30 -11.41
N PRO A 154 3.23 14.65 -10.54
CA PRO A 154 3.52 15.45 -9.37
C PRO A 154 4.58 14.74 -8.54
N TYR A 155 5.64 15.47 -8.17
CA TYR A 155 6.72 14.94 -7.34
C TYR A 155 6.15 14.32 -6.07
N GLN A 156 6.48 13.05 -5.85
CA GLN A 156 6.11 12.31 -4.65
C GLN A 156 7.38 12.04 -3.84
N SER A 157 7.37 12.46 -2.57
CA SER A 157 8.54 12.29 -1.71
C SER A 157 8.81 10.83 -1.36
N GLY A 158 10.10 10.51 -1.25
CA GLY A 158 10.62 9.24 -0.79
C GLY A 158 10.82 8.20 -1.90
N TYR A 159 11.26 7.01 -1.51
CA TYR A 159 11.52 5.93 -2.46
C TYR A 159 10.22 5.27 -2.94
N ILE A 160 10.01 5.26 -4.26
CA ILE A 160 8.82 4.71 -4.92
C ILE A 160 9.22 3.54 -5.79
N GLU A 161 8.71 2.36 -5.43
CA GLU A 161 8.90 1.15 -6.22
C GLU A 161 7.72 0.97 -7.18
N LYS A 162 8.01 1.00 -8.49
CA LYS A 162 7.01 0.86 -9.55
C LYS A 162 6.75 -0.61 -9.90
N TYR A 163 5.50 -0.93 -10.13
CA TYR A 163 4.99 -2.23 -10.60
C TYR A 163 4.18 -2.02 -11.88
N GLU A 164 3.89 -3.09 -12.60
CA GLU A 164 3.14 -3.04 -13.88
C GLU A 164 1.80 -2.28 -13.75
N HIS A 165 1.05 -2.58 -12.69
CA HIS A 165 -0.28 -2.02 -12.45
C HIS A 165 -0.34 -1.24 -11.13
N GLY A 166 0.75 -0.64 -10.67
CA GLY A 166 0.75 0.08 -9.39
C GLY A 166 2.12 0.52 -8.90
N ALA A 167 2.16 0.98 -7.65
CA ALA A 167 3.40 1.40 -7.01
C ALA A 167 3.30 1.30 -5.49
N ILE A 168 4.45 1.11 -4.84
CA ILE A 168 4.60 1.24 -3.39
C ILE A 168 5.41 2.50 -3.11
N ASN A 169 4.83 3.45 -2.39
CA ASN A 169 5.59 4.53 -1.77
C ASN A 169 6.05 4.06 -0.39
N TRP A 170 7.34 3.75 -0.26
CA TRP A 170 7.93 3.20 0.95
C TRP A 170 8.13 4.25 2.06
N PHE A 171 8.15 5.53 1.70
CA PHE A 171 8.21 6.64 2.65
C PHE A 171 6.86 6.90 3.32
N THR A 172 5.75 6.86 2.59
CA THR A 172 4.41 7.01 3.18
C THR A 172 3.86 5.68 3.69
N GLY A 173 4.37 4.55 3.20
CA GLY A 173 3.81 3.22 3.43
C GLY A 173 2.50 2.99 2.68
N THR A 174 2.31 3.66 1.54
CA THR A 174 1.09 3.55 0.73
C THR A 174 1.33 2.62 -0.45
N VAL A 175 0.42 1.65 -0.64
CA VAL A 175 0.39 0.83 -1.84
C VAL A 175 -0.75 1.31 -2.72
N THR A 176 -0.46 1.55 -3.98
CA THR A 176 -1.42 1.96 -4.99
C THR A 176 -1.46 0.93 -6.10
N ALA A 177 -2.64 0.69 -6.65
CA ALA A 177 -2.80 -0.15 -7.82
C ALA A 177 -3.90 0.39 -8.72
N THR A 178 -3.75 0.17 -10.01
CA THR A 178 -4.68 0.61 -11.03
C THR A 178 -5.25 -0.60 -11.75
N GLY A 179 -6.54 -0.53 -12.07
CA GLY A 179 -7.23 -1.54 -12.85
C GLY A 179 -8.03 -0.90 -13.96
N GLU A 180 -8.23 -1.67 -15.01
CA GLU A 180 -8.86 -1.22 -16.23
C GLU A 180 -9.97 -2.18 -16.66
N SER A 181 -11.02 -1.64 -17.26
CA SER A 181 -12.11 -2.45 -17.80
C SER A 181 -12.71 -1.75 -19.00
N LEU A 182 -13.13 -2.53 -20.00
CA LEU A 182 -13.69 -2.03 -21.25
C LEU A 182 -15.21 -2.27 -21.29
N SER A 183 -15.94 -1.26 -21.74
CA SER A 183 -17.32 -1.38 -22.19
C SER A 183 -17.35 -1.27 -23.71
N THR A 184 -18.01 -2.20 -24.40
CA THR A 184 -18.14 -2.19 -25.87
C THR A 184 -19.59 -2.04 -26.31
N GLY A 185 -19.81 -1.37 -27.44
CA GLY A 185 -21.11 -1.28 -28.12
C GLY A 185 -21.93 -0.03 -27.77
N LEU A 186 -23.21 -0.01 -28.16
CA LEU A 186 -24.14 1.13 -27.97
C LEU A 186 -24.44 1.47 -26.50
N SER A 187 -23.98 0.64 -25.55
CA SER A 187 -24.23 0.78 -24.12
C SER A 187 -23.24 1.71 -23.41
N VAL A 188 -22.11 2.08 -24.03
CA VAL A 188 -21.03 2.93 -23.46
C VAL A 188 -21.55 4.28 -22.93
N SER A 189 -22.58 4.84 -23.57
CA SER A 189 -23.22 6.11 -23.17
C SER A 189 -24.22 5.95 -22.03
N SER A 190 -24.67 4.73 -21.74
CA SER A 190 -25.63 4.49 -20.66
C SER A 190 -24.95 4.63 -19.31
N ARG A 191 -25.62 5.35 -18.38
CA ARG A 191 -25.16 5.45 -16.98
C ARG A 191 -24.94 4.06 -16.35
N GLN A 192 -25.77 3.08 -16.70
CA GLN A 192 -25.67 1.72 -16.16
C GLN A 192 -24.41 1.00 -16.63
N ALA A 193 -24.05 1.09 -17.92
CA ALA A 193 -22.82 0.47 -18.42
C ALA A 193 -21.59 1.11 -17.79
N ARG A 194 -21.54 2.46 -17.72
CA ARG A 194 -20.44 3.18 -17.06
C ARG A 194 -20.23 2.71 -15.62
N LEU A 195 -21.31 2.57 -14.85
CA LEU A 195 -21.23 2.08 -13.47
C LEU A 195 -20.78 0.62 -13.39
N ARG A 196 -21.21 -0.26 -14.31
CA ARG A 196 -20.74 -1.65 -14.35
C ARG A 196 -19.26 -1.74 -14.70
N THR A 197 -18.80 -1.00 -15.70
CA THR A 197 -17.40 -0.97 -16.13
C THR A 197 -16.50 -0.38 -15.07
N LEU A 198 -16.91 0.71 -14.38
CA LEU A 198 -16.17 1.25 -13.23
C LEU A 198 -16.07 0.24 -12.08
N ARG A 199 -17.14 -0.52 -11.79
CA ARG A 199 -17.08 -1.60 -10.79
C ARG A 199 -16.13 -2.71 -11.20
N ALA A 200 -16.16 -3.13 -12.46
CA ALA A 200 -15.25 -4.14 -12.98
C ALA A 200 -13.78 -3.67 -12.90
N ALA A 201 -13.49 -2.43 -13.32
CA ALA A 201 -12.16 -1.82 -13.18
C ALA A 201 -11.72 -1.71 -11.71
N THR A 202 -12.66 -1.47 -10.78
CA THR A 202 -12.36 -1.47 -9.33
C THR A 202 -11.99 -2.86 -8.83
N VAL A 203 -12.67 -3.91 -9.30
CA VAL A 203 -12.34 -5.30 -8.96
C VAL A 203 -10.96 -5.67 -9.49
N ASP A 204 -10.66 -5.30 -10.73
CA ASP A 204 -9.35 -5.49 -11.35
C ASP A 204 -8.25 -4.75 -10.57
N ALA A 205 -8.47 -3.49 -10.21
CA ALA A 205 -7.52 -2.69 -9.43
C ALA A 205 -7.21 -3.32 -8.07
N ARG A 206 -8.22 -3.90 -7.40
CA ARG A 206 -8.06 -4.60 -6.12
C ARG A 206 -7.34 -5.93 -6.25
N LYS A 207 -7.52 -6.65 -7.36
CA LYS A 207 -6.73 -7.83 -7.69
C LYS A 207 -5.25 -7.45 -7.84
N ASN A 208 -4.97 -6.43 -8.66
CA ASN A 208 -3.61 -5.92 -8.87
C ASN A 208 -2.98 -5.44 -7.54
N LEU A 209 -3.76 -4.78 -6.68
CA LEU A 209 -3.33 -4.38 -5.35
C LEU A 209 -2.90 -5.58 -4.49
N PHE A 210 -3.72 -6.63 -4.45
CA PHE A 210 -3.42 -7.85 -3.71
C PHE A 210 -2.18 -8.58 -4.24
N GLU A 211 -1.98 -8.59 -5.57
CA GLU A 211 -0.79 -9.14 -6.20
C GLU A 211 0.48 -8.39 -5.78
N ILE A 212 0.48 -7.05 -5.84
CA ILE A 212 1.60 -6.21 -5.38
C ILE A 212 1.89 -6.49 -3.91
N LEU A 213 0.86 -6.45 -3.04
CA LEU A 213 1.02 -6.73 -1.61
C LEU A 213 1.63 -8.10 -1.34
N SER A 214 1.23 -9.11 -2.10
CA SER A 214 1.74 -10.47 -1.97
C SER A 214 3.25 -10.58 -2.25
N THR A 215 3.81 -9.68 -3.06
CA THR A 215 5.25 -9.66 -3.35
C THR A 215 6.10 -9.08 -2.22
N ILE A 216 5.52 -8.27 -1.34
CA ILE A 216 6.27 -7.47 -0.36
C ILE A 216 7.13 -8.38 0.55
N PRO A 217 8.44 -8.13 0.64
CA PRO A 217 9.31 -8.82 1.59
C PRO A 217 9.04 -8.32 3.01
N VAL A 218 8.80 -9.28 3.90
CA VAL A 218 8.64 -9.02 5.33
C VAL A 218 10.00 -9.11 6.00
N THR A 219 10.73 -10.20 5.76
CA THR A 219 12.11 -10.43 6.20
C THR A 219 12.94 -11.00 5.05
N GLU A 220 14.20 -11.36 5.29
CA GLU A 220 15.05 -12.04 4.31
C GLU A 220 14.43 -13.31 3.69
N LYS A 221 13.65 -14.06 4.49
CA LYS A 221 13.09 -15.37 4.11
C LYS A 221 11.57 -15.38 4.02
N LEU A 222 10.90 -14.37 4.57
CA LEU A 222 9.45 -14.30 4.69
C LEU A 222 8.89 -13.18 3.81
N ARG A 223 7.85 -13.48 3.05
CA ARG A 223 7.07 -12.52 2.26
C ARG A 223 5.63 -12.51 2.71
N VAL A 224 4.89 -11.46 2.37
CA VAL A 224 3.45 -11.33 2.69
C VAL A 224 2.67 -12.55 2.20
N LYS A 225 2.86 -12.99 0.95
CA LYS A 225 2.18 -14.20 0.44
C LYS A 225 2.40 -15.46 1.27
N ASN A 226 3.57 -15.60 1.90
CA ASN A 226 3.87 -16.75 2.73
C ASN A 226 3.04 -16.69 4.02
N ILE A 227 2.96 -15.51 4.64
CA ILE A 227 2.14 -15.27 5.83
C ILE A 227 0.66 -15.51 5.52
N LEU A 228 0.17 -14.93 4.42
CA LEU A 228 -1.22 -15.08 3.98
C LEU A 228 -1.61 -16.54 3.74
N ARG A 229 -0.68 -17.38 3.28
CA ARG A 229 -0.91 -18.81 3.08
C ARG A 229 -0.97 -19.59 4.40
N SER A 230 -0.21 -19.17 5.41
CA SER A 230 -0.10 -19.88 6.68
C SER A 230 -1.04 -19.38 7.79
N ASP A 231 -1.55 -18.16 7.67
CA ASP A 231 -2.34 -17.48 8.70
C ASP A 231 -3.67 -16.98 8.12
N GLU A 232 -4.73 -17.73 8.36
CA GLU A 232 -6.09 -17.44 7.88
C GLU A 232 -6.65 -16.16 8.49
N ASP A 233 -6.32 -15.83 9.75
CA ASP A 233 -6.76 -14.59 10.40
C ASP A 233 -6.21 -13.37 9.65
N VAL A 234 -4.92 -13.42 9.28
CA VAL A 234 -4.27 -12.36 8.51
C VAL A 234 -4.83 -12.31 7.08
N MET A 235 -5.08 -13.46 6.44
CA MET A 235 -5.73 -13.51 5.13
C MET A 235 -7.11 -12.85 5.14
N GLN A 236 -7.96 -13.15 6.13
CA GLN A 236 -9.28 -12.56 6.26
C GLN A 236 -9.22 -11.05 6.50
N PHE A 237 -8.31 -10.62 7.37
CA PHE A 237 -8.06 -9.19 7.59
C PHE A 237 -7.66 -8.48 6.30
N VAL A 238 -6.66 -9.00 5.57
CA VAL A 238 -6.18 -8.39 4.32
C VAL A 238 -7.28 -8.38 3.26
N ARG A 239 -8.09 -9.44 3.12
CA ARG A 239 -9.24 -9.45 2.21
C ARG A 239 -10.25 -8.36 2.56
N GLY A 240 -10.56 -8.18 3.84
CA GLY A 240 -11.42 -7.10 4.32
C GLY A 240 -10.85 -5.72 3.99
N ASP A 241 -9.54 -5.52 4.18
CA ASP A 241 -8.88 -4.27 3.83
C ASP A 241 -8.88 -4.01 2.32
N MET A 242 -8.67 -5.04 1.49
CA MET A 242 -8.76 -4.94 0.02
C MET A 242 -10.17 -4.54 -0.44
N GLN A 243 -11.21 -5.12 0.15
CA GLN A 243 -12.60 -4.77 -0.14
C GLN A 243 -12.95 -3.34 0.25
N ASN A 244 -12.26 -2.79 1.25
CA ASN A 244 -12.44 -1.43 1.75
C ASN A 244 -11.32 -0.47 1.28
N SER A 245 -10.50 -0.89 0.31
CA SER A 245 -9.46 -0.05 -0.28
C SER A 245 -10.04 1.26 -0.81
N ARG A 246 -9.29 2.33 -0.61
CA ARG A 246 -9.72 3.69 -0.96
C ARG A 246 -9.56 3.90 -2.45
N ILE A 247 -10.64 4.26 -3.13
CA ILE A 247 -10.59 4.72 -4.52
C ILE A 247 -10.02 6.15 -4.52
N THR A 248 -8.88 6.33 -5.17
CA THR A 248 -8.18 7.62 -5.26
C THR A 248 -8.56 8.36 -6.54
N THR A 249 -8.61 7.63 -7.66
CA THR A 249 -8.88 8.20 -8.99
C THR A 249 -9.82 7.29 -9.75
N THR A 250 -10.77 7.88 -10.47
CA THR A 250 -11.61 7.20 -11.44
C THR A 250 -11.66 8.01 -12.72
N SER A 251 -11.54 7.35 -13.86
CA SER A 251 -11.75 7.96 -15.17
C SER A 251 -12.53 7.00 -16.06
N PHE A 252 -13.29 7.58 -16.98
CA PHE A 252 -14.00 6.86 -18.02
C PHE A 252 -13.80 7.61 -19.32
N SER A 253 -13.08 6.99 -20.25
CA SER A 253 -12.79 7.57 -21.56
C SER A 253 -13.99 7.41 -22.50
N GLU A 254 -14.06 8.24 -23.54
CA GLU A 254 -15.12 8.15 -24.55
C GLU A 254 -15.09 6.81 -25.31
N ASP A 255 -13.91 6.19 -25.42
CA ASP A 255 -13.68 4.86 -25.99
C ASP A 255 -14.25 3.70 -25.15
N GLY A 256 -14.89 4.00 -24.01
CA GLY A 256 -15.53 3.01 -23.15
C GLY A 256 -14.59 2.35 -22.12
N ILE A 257 -13.35 2.82 -22.01
CA ILE A 257 -12.37 2.34 -21.03
C ILE A 257 -12.60 3.04 -19.69
N ALA A 258 -12.84 2.27 -18.64
CA ALA A 258 -12.81 2.73 -17.26
C ALA A 258 -11.45 2.41 -16.65
N LYS A 259 -10.83 3.39 -15.98
CA LYS A 259 -9.60 3.22 -15.20
C LYS A 259 -9.84 3.65 -13.77
N VAL A 260 -9.44 2.82 -12.82
CA VAL A 260 -9.64 3.06 -11.39
C VAL A 260 -8.35 2.80 -10.64
N THR A 261 -7.92 3.75 -9.82
CA THR A 261 -6.78 3.60 -8.93
C THR A 261 -7.27 3.47 -7.49
N VAL A 262 -6.85 2.41 -6.82
CA VAL A 262 -7.11 2.14 -5.40
C VAL A 262 -5.84 2.24 -4.58
N SER A 263 -5.99 2.48 -3.27
CA SER A 263 -4.88 2.56 -2.34
C SER A 263 -5.20 1.98 -0.96
N ILE A 264 -4.16 1.48 -0.29
CA ILE A 264 -4.16 1.15 1.14
C ILE A 264 -2.90 1.66 1.83
N ALA A 265 -2.94 1.74 3.16
CA ALA A 265 -1.80 2.08 4.01
C ALA A 265 -1.29 0.82 4.73
N LEU A 266 0.02 0.58 4.68
CA LEU A 266 0.66 -0.58 5.31
C LEU A 266 0.89 -0.40 6.81
N ARG A 267 0.97 0.85 7.28
CA ARG A 267 1.32 1.20 8.67
C ARG A 267 0.22 0.86 9.68
N ASP A 268 0.55 1.01 10.96
CA ASP A 268 -0.37 0.83 12.09
C ASP A 268 -0.99 -0.57 12.11
N MET A 269 -2.32 -0.65 11.99
CA MET A 269 -3.08 -1.88 12.15
C MET A 269 -2.71 -2.93 11.09
N PHE A 270 -2.36 -2.51 9.88
CA PHE A 270 -2.00 -3.46 8.83
C PHE A 270 -0.68 -4.16 9.16
N LEU A 271 0.39 -3.42 9.50
CA LEU A 271 1.63 -4.02 10.01
C LEU A 271 1.37 -4.83 11.29
N GLU A 272 0.58 -4.32 12.23
CA GLU A 272 0.33 -5.03 13.49
C GLU A 272 -0.26 -6.42 13.25
N LYS A 273 -1.25 -6.54 12.36
CA LYS A 273 -1.84 -7.82 12.00
C LYS A 273 -0.87 -8.68 11.20
N LEU A 274 -0.19 -8.10 10.22
CA LEU A 274 0.70 -8.83 9.33
C LEU A 274 1.93 -9.42 10.04
N ILE A 275 2.61 -8.64 10.88
CA ILE A 275 3.90 -9.03 11.46
C ILE A 275 3.86 -9.27 12.96
N GLY A 276 2.77 -8.94 13.65
CA GLY A 276 2.69 -9.00 15.12
C GLY A 276 2.96 -10.40 15.71
N LYS A 277 2.50 -11.46 15.04
CA LYS A 277 2.76 -12.86 15.42
C LYS A 277 3.97 -13.48 14.70
N HIS A 278 4.41 -12.87 13.59
CA HIS A 278 5.35 -13.46 12.63
C HIS A 278 6.77 -12.89 12.73
N VAL A 279 6.94 -11.76 13.42
CA VAL A 279 8.22 -11.11 13.66
C VAL A 279 8.39 -10.92 15.16
N SER A 280 9.48 -11.47 15.72
CA SER A 280 9.81 -11.29 17.12
C SER A 280 10.47 -9.92 17.34
N PHE A 281 9.76 -9.05 18.03
CA PHE A 281 10.30 -7.79 18.53
C PHE A 281 10.92 -7.97 19.91
N HIS A 282 11.97 -7.20 20.18
CA HIS A 282 12.53 -6.96 21.51
C HIS A 282 12.69 -8.20 22.43
N ARG A 283 13.71 -9.05 22.16
CA ARG A 283 14.22 -10.01 23.15
C ARG A 283 15.56 -9.49 23.67
N VAL A 284 15.61 -9.18 24.97
CA VAL A 284 16.77 -8.56 25.63
C VAL A 284 18.06 -9.37 25.46
N SER A 285 17.96 -10.71 25.34
CA SER A 285 19.11 -11.59 25.11
C SER A 285 19.79 -11.39 23.75
N ASP A 286 19.03 -11.01 22.74
CA ASP A 286 19.48 -11.00 21.34
C ASP A 286 19.68 -9.55 20.84
N ASN A 287 19.64 -8.56 21.76
CA ASN A 287 19.91 -7.16 21.46
C ASN A 287 21.42 -6.89 21.66
N PRO A 288 22.18 -6.51 20.62
CA PRO A 288 23.63 -6.23 20.74
C PRO A 288 23.96 -5.11 21.75
N TYR A 289 22.98 -4.28 22.11
CA TYR A 289 23.13 -3.17 23.07
C TYR A 289 22.66 -3.49 24.49
N SER A 290 22.28 -4.74 24.76
CA SER A 290 21.89 -5.19 26.10
C SER A 290 23.09 -5.21 27.04
N ALA A 291 22.88 -4.86 28.31
CA ALA A 291 23.94 -4.87 29.33
C ALA A 291 24.62 -6.25 29.48
N VAL A 292 23.88 -7.34 29.23
CA VAL A 292 24.43 -8.71 29.24
C VAL A 292 25.46 -8.92 28.12
N ASN A 293 25.21 -8.36 26.94
CA ASN A 293 26.13 -8.46 25.81
C ASN A 293 27.34 -7.55 25.98
N ALA A 294 27.17 -6.38 26.61
CA ALA A 294 28.28 -5.53 26.99
C ALA A 294 29.23 -6.22 27.99
N ILE A 295 28.69 -7.00 28.93
CA ILE A 295 29.51 -7.81 29.86
C ILE A 295 30.20 -8.96 29.13
N ALA A 296 29.52 -9.64 28.19
CA ALA A 296 30.14 -10.70 27.38
C ALA A 296 31.30 -10.18 26.52
N GLU A 297 31.13 -9.05 25.82
CA GLU A 297 32.21 -8.39 25.05
C GLU A 297 33.37 -7.97 25.98
N SER A 298 33.08 -7.53 27.21
CA SER A 298 34.11 -7.18 28.20
C SER A 298 34.91 -8.39 28.69
N ILE A 299 34.27 -9.55 28.85
CA ILE A 299 34.91 -10.81 29.25
C ILE A 299 35.75 -11.37 28.10
N GLU A 300 35.25 -11.33 26.86
CA GLU A 300 35.99 -11.78 25.67
C GLU A 300 37.24 -10.93 25.43
N LYS A 301 37.12 -9.60 25.55
CA LYS A 301 38.26 -8.67 25.44
C LYS A 301 39.30 -8.83 26.57
N ALA A 302 38.92 -9.39 27.72
CA ALA A 302 39.84 -9.71 28.81
C ALA A 302 40.62 -11.03 28.60
N VAL A 303 40.31 -11.80 27.55
CA VAL A 303 40.97 -13.08 27.21
C VAL A 303 42.02 -12.92 26.09
N GLU A 304 41.99 -11.82 25.33
CA GLU A 304 43.04 -11.47 24.37
C GLU A 304 44.22 -10.73 25.05
N PRO A 305 45.48 -10.95 24.62
CA PRO A 305 46.62 -10.25 25.21
C PRO A 305 46.51 -8.74 24.94
N GLU A 306 46.56 -7.96 26.02
CA GLU A 306 46.49 -6.49 25.99
C GLU A 306 47.62 -5.91 25.11
N GLU A 307 47.27 -5.40 23.93
CA GLU A 307 48.10 -4.39 23.28
C GLU A 307 47.86 -3.06 24.00
N GLN A 308 48.93 -2.52 24.59
CA GLN A 308 48.93 -1.21 25.24
C GLN A 308 48.75 -0.11 24.18
N TYR A 309 47.52 0.39 24.05
CA TYR A 309 47.26 1.62 23.30
C TYR A 309 47.43 2.81 24.25
N GLU A 310 48.49 3.59 24.03
CA GLU A 310 48.67 4.92 24.61
C GLU A 310 47.43 5.78 24.34
N SER A 311 46.81 6.30 25.39
CA SER A 311 45.67 7.20 25.31
C SER A 311 46.12 8.55 24.75
N ALA A 312 45.79 8.83 23.49
CA ALA A 312 45.89 10.16 22.95
C ALA A 312 44.81 11.06 23.59
N ASP A 313 45.25 12.12 24.27
CA ASP A 313 44.40 13.20 24.76
C ASP A 313 43.68 13.87 23.57
N VAL A 314 42.40 13.54 23.38
CA VAL A 314 41.53 14.26 22.45
C VAL A 314 40.77 15.35 23.20
N ASP A 315 41.12 16.58 22.84
CA ASP A 315 40.48 17.84 23.21
C ASP A 315 38.94 17.72 23.22
N ALA A 316 38.34 18.15 24.33
CA ALA A 316 36.93 18.02 24.61
C ALA A 316 36.11 18.99 23.74
N MET A 317 35.85 18.63 22.48
CA MET A 317 34.73 19.17 21.72
C MET A 317 33.42 18.75 22.40
N LEU A 318 32.50 19.71 22.58
CA LEU A 318 31.15 19.51 23.11
C LEU A 318 30.54 18.20 22.58
N PRO A 319 29.86 17.38 23.41
CA PRO A 319 29.32 16.10 22.96
C PRO A 319 28.33 16.37 21.82
N ILE A 320 28.77 16.09 20.61
CA ILE A 320 27.94 16.09 19.41
C ILE A 320 26.94 14.95 19.62
N ALA A 321 25.78 15.28 20.18
CA ALA A 321 24.74 14.29 20.39
C ALA A 321 24.23 13.85 19.02
N TYR A 322 24.42 12.57 18.70
CA TYR A 322 23.90 12.00 17.48
C TYR A 322 22.40 11.75 17.64
N THR A 323 21.63 12.23 16.67
CA THR A 323 20.17 12.19 16.73
C THR A 323 19.57 11.03 15.96
N GLY A 324 20.34 10.35 15.12
CA GLY A 324 19.86 9.24 14.30
C GLY A 324 20.98 8.63 13.45
N LEU A 325 20.58 7.78 12.50
CA LEU A 325 21.46 7.11 11.55
C LEU A 325 20.96 7.37 10.13
N LEU A 326 21.87 7.76 9.24
CA LEU A 326 21.66 7.89 7.81
C LEU A 326 22.62 6.93 7.10
N ILE A 327 22.09 6.02 6.31
CA ILE A 327 22.89 5.04 5.55
C ILE A 327 22.77 5.34 4.06
N ASP A 328 23.91 5.61 3.43
CA ASP A 328 24.01 5.63 1.98
C ASP A 328 24.08 4.19 1.45
N ALA A 329 22.99 3.75 0.80
CA ALA A 329 22.88 2.42 0.20
C ALA A 329 22.60 2.46 -1.31
N ARG A 330 22.86 3.59 -1.96
CA ARG A 330 22.56 3.81 -3.39
C ARG A 330 23.35 2.87 -4.31
N GLU A 331 24.61 2.61 -3.98
CA GLU A 331 25.54 1.83 -4.81
C GLU A 331 25.44 0.31 -4.62
N VAL A 332 24.68 -0.15 -3.62
CA VAL A 332 24.62 -1.58 -3.26
C VAL A 332 23.34 -2.26 -3.74
N GLY A 333 22.40 -1.53 -4.34
CA GLY A 333 21.15 -2.08 -4.87
C GLY A 333 20.29 -2.72 -3.77
N ILE A 334 20.11 -1.99 -2.66
CA ILE A 334 19.18 -2.33 -1.59
C ILE A 334 17.75 -2.38 -2.14
N LYS A 335 16.97 -3.36 -1.69
CA LYS A 335 15.53 -3.41 -1.94
C LYS A 335 14.78 -3.19 -0.63
N PRO A 336 13.83 -2.25 -0.60
CA PRO A 336 13.02 -2.05 0.60
C PRO A 336 12.27 -3.31 1.04
N ALA A 337 12.09 -3.40 2.35
CA ALA A 337 11.32 -4.42 3.02
C ALA A 337 10.65 -3.85 4.28
N ILE A 338 9.63 -4.55 4.78
CA ILE A 338 8.93 -4.18 6.03
C ILE A 338 9.90 -4.20 7.21
N THR A 339 10.80 -5.19 7.26
CA THR A 339 11.88 -5.26 8.24
C THR A 339 13.25 -5.19 7.58
N VAL A 340 14.16 -4.48 8.23
CA VAL A 340 15.56 -4.33 7.82
C VAL A 340 16.46 -4.89 8.91
N THR A 341 17.56 -5.50 8.47
CA THR A 341 18.67 -5.85 9.35
C THR A 341 19.91 -5.10 8.89
N ILE A 342 20.64 -4.50 9.82
CA ILE A 342 21.99 -3.93 9.59
C ILE A 342 22.99 -4.82 10.30
N LYS A 343 24.05 -5.21 9.60
CA LYS A 343 25.12 -6.07 10.10
C LYS A 343 26.50 -5.49 9.78
N ASP A 344 27.51 -5.95 10.50
CA ASP A 344 28.92 -5.77 10.14
C ASP A 344 29.37 -6.85 9.12
N GLU A 345 30.65 -6.83 8.73
CA GLU A 345 31.20 -7.77 7.73
C GLU A 345 31.36 -9.18 8.30
N ALA A 346 31.59 -9.28 9.62
CA ALA A 346 31.57 -10.54 10.37
C ALA A 346 30.16 -11.17 10.49
N GLY A 347 29.11 -10.42 10.19
CA GLY A 347 27.71 -10.88 10.22
C GLY A 347 27.00 -10.66 11.55
N ASN A 348 27.62 -9.94 12.49
CA ASN A 348 27.00 -9.54 13.75
C ASN A 348 25.88 -8.53 13.47
N VAL A 349 24.73 -8.74 14.10
CA VAL A 349 23.56 -7.87 13.91
C VAL A 349 23.71 -6.63 14.78
N LEU A 350 23.59 -5.46 14.16
CA LEU A 350 23.64 -4.14 14.80
C LEU A 350 22.24 -3.54 14.93
N TYR A 351 21.38 -3.74 13.93
CA TYR A 351 20.00 -3.26 13.94
C TYR A 351 19.07 -4.31 13.35
N SER A 352 17.92 -4.52 13.98
CA SER A 352 16.90 -5.49 13.55
C SER A 352 15.59 -5.23 14.30
N PRO A 353 14.49 -5.98 14.03
CA PRO A 353 13.25 -5.89 14.82
C PRO A 353 13.45 -6.09 16.32
N ARG A 354 14.60 -6.66 16.74
CA ARG A 354 14.94 -6.92 18.14
C ARG A 354 15.50 -5.70 18.86
N VAL A 355 15.99 -4.70 18.12
CA VAL A 355 16.55 -3.46 18.66
C VAL A 355 15.48 -2.38 18.72
N VAL A 356 14.73 -2.19 17.64
CA VAL A 356 13.69 -1.15 17.56
C VAL A 356 12.49 -1.46 18.46
N ASN A 357 11.91 -0.41 19.05
CA ASN A 357 10.67 -0.50 19.80
C ASN A 357 9.51 -0.91 18.88
N ARG A 358 8.76 -1.94 19.29
CA ARG A 358 7.64 -2.50 18.50
C ARG A 358 6.63 -1.42 18.12
N SER A 359 6.21 -0.58 19.07
CA SER A 359 5.21 0.48 18.82
C SER A 359 5.67 1.47 17.74
N VAL A 360 6.95 1.84 17.77
CA VAL A 360 7.56 2.73 16.76
C VAL A 360 7.62 2.04 15.41
N ALA A 361 8.08 0.79 15.36
CA ALA A 361 8.19 0.02 14.12
C ALA A 361 6.82 -0.21 13.45
N LEU A 362 5.76 -0.42 14.22
CA LEU A 362 4.40 -0.59 13.67
C LEU A 362 3.81 0.72 13.16
N LYS A 363 4.00 1.82 13.91
CA LYS A 363 3.42 3.12 13.56
C LYS A 363 4.15 3.79 12.40
N ASN A 364 5.48 3.83 12.48
CA ASN A 364 6.31 4.62 11.57
C ASN A 364 7.10 3.73 10.58
N GLY A 365 7.21 2.43 10.81
CA GLY A 365 8.20 1.57 10.15
C GLY A 365 9.56 1.61 10.84
N MET A 366 10.38 0.59 10.59
CA MET A 366 11.72 0.47 11.21
C MET A 366 12.74 1.48 10.68
N VAL A 367 12.63 1.78 9.38
CA VAL A 367 13.50 2.71 8.67
C VAL A 367 12.63 3.56 7.75
N GLU A 368 13.17 4.68 7.32
CA GLU A 368 12.63 5.45 6.21
C GLU A 368 13.49 5.26 4.98
N TYR A 369 12.86 4.99 3.83
CA TYR A 369 13.54 4.88 2.56
C TYR A 369 13.41 6.21 1.80
N ALA A 370 14.53 6.93 1.70
CA ALA A 370 14.63 8.16 0.93
C ALA A 370 15.02 7.83 -0.52
N GLY A 371 14.41 8.52 -1.49
CA GLY A 371 14.74 8.36 -2.91
C GLY A 371 15.95 9.18 -3.33
N THR A 372 16.30 10.20 -2.53
CA THR A 372 17.45 11.09 -2.79
C THR A 372 18.21 11.39 -1.51
N TRP A 373 19.43 11.91 -1.67
CA TRP A 373 20.25 12.33 -0.55
C TRP A 373 19.64 13.54 0.18
N GLU A 374 19.10 14.48 -0.60
CA GLU A 374 18.49 15.71 -0.13
C GLU A 374 17.26 15.44 0.76
N GLU A 375 16.43 14.46 0.38
CA GLU A 375 15.33 13.98 1.22
C GLU A 375 15.82 13.35 2.53
N ALA A 376 16.92 12.61 2.47
CA ALA A 376 17.45 11.89 3.62
C ALA A 376 18.00 12.83 4.71
N ILE A 377 18.71 13.88 4.30
CA ILE A 377 19.28 14.89 5.22
C ILE A 377 18.21 15.83 5.78
N THR A 378 17.10 16.04 5.06
CA THR A 378 15.98 16.87 5.52
C THR A 378 14.92 16.08 6.28
N SER A 379 15.11 14.76 6.41
CA SER A 379 14.16 13.89 7.08
C SER A 379 13.99 14.24 8.55
N LYS A 380 12.72 14.36 8.97
CA LYS A 380 12.37 14.53 10.38
C LYS A 380 12.75 13.31 11.22
N ARG A 381 12.97 12.14 10.60
CA ARG A 381 13.34 10.90 11.28
C ARG A 381 14.80 10.87 11.73
N SER A 382 15.73 11.31 10.87
CA SER A 382 17.15 11.41 11.20
C SER A 382 17.46 12.59 12.12
N SER A 383 16.56 13.58 12.16
CA SER A 383 16.68 14.80 12.97
C SER A 383 17.94 15.60 12.58
N THR A 384 18.44 16.47 13.45
CA THR A 384 19.38 17.55 13.06
C THR A 384 20.80 17.05 12.80
N ASN A 385 21.22 15.95 13.43
CA ASN A 385 22.60 15.49 13.37
C ASN A 385 22.71 13.95 13.36
N PRO A 386 22.42 13.29 12.22
CA PRO A 386 22.56 11.85 12.09
C PRO A 386 24.02 11.42 11.94
N LEU A 387 24.33 10.23 12.44
CA LEU A 387 25.54 9.51 12.08
C LEU A 387 25.38 9.04 10.62
N VAL A 388 26.31 9.46 9.75
CA VAL A 388 26.29 9.08 8.33
C VAL A 388 27.22 7.90 8.11
N LEU A 389 26.67 6.79 7.60
CA LEU A 389 27.40 5.58 7.27
C LEU A 389 27.20 5.22 5.79
N LYS A 390 28.15 4.50 5.20
CA LYS A 390 28.07 3.95 3.84
C LYS A 390 27.91 2.43 3.90
N ALA A 391 26.90 1.91 3.19
CA ALA A 391 26.72 0.47 3.01
C ALA A 391 27.81 -0.10 2.10
N VAL A 392 28.38 -1.23 2.51
CA VAL A 392 29.39 -1.99 1.75
C VAL A 392 28.71 -2.99 0.82
N SER A 393 27.68 -3.67 1.30
CA SER A 393 26.93 -4.64 0.50
C SER A 393 25.51 -4.84 1.03
N VAL A 394 24.72 -5.62 0.29
CA VAL A 394 23.41 -6.11 0.76
C VAL A 394 23.35 -7.62 0.67
N GLN A 395 22.73 -8.24 1.68
CA GLN A 395 22.61 -9.68 1.81
C GLN A 395 21.15 -10.14 1.79
N GLY A 396 20.99 -11.45 1.63
CA GLY A 396 19.71 -12.13 1.69
C GLY A 396 18.94 -12.14 0.37
N ARG A 397 17.97 -13.05 0.26
CA ARG A 397 17.20 -13.28 -0.97
C ARG A 397 16.36 -12.06 -1.40
N SER A 398 15.94 -11.26 -0.43
CA SER A 398 15.23 -10.00 -0.67
C SER A 398 16.16 -8.83 -0.98
N ARG A 399 17.48 -8.96 -0.77
CA ARG A 399 18.46 -7.85 -0.80
C ARG A 399 18.06 -6.68 0.13
N SER A 400 17.55 -7.00 1.33
CA SER A 400 17.08 -6.01 2.31
C SER A 400 17.92 -5.95 3.58
N ASN A 401 18.95 -6.78 3.69
CA ASN A 401 19.89 -6.74 4.81
C ASN A 401 21.09 -5.88 4.40
N ILE A 402 21.37 -4.82 5.15
CA ILE A 402 22.48 -3.90 4.91
C ILE A 402 23.73 -4.40 5.64
N VAL A 403 24.86 -4.36 4.97
CA VAL A 403 26.18 -4.61 5.56
C VAL A 403 26.98 -3.31 5.55
N ILE A 404 27.55 -2.95 6.70
CA ILE A 404 28.51 -1.84 6.85
C ILE A 404 29.87 -2.40 7.24
N SER A 405 30.94 -1.62 7.09
CA SER A 405 32.29 -2.07 7.46
C SER A 405 32.43 -2.25 8.98
N ASP A 406 33.37 -3.08 9.40
CA ASP A 406 33.61 -3.36 10.82
C ASP A 406 33.97 -2.08 11.61
N GLU A 407 34.73 -1.15 11.00
CA GLU A 407 35.04 0.17 11.58
C GLU A 407 33.76 1.00 11.83
N GLN A 408 32.84 1.03 10.85
CA GLN A 408 31.57 1.74 10.97
C GLN A 408 30.65 1.08 12.00
N ALA A 409 30.72 -0.25 12.12
CA ALA A 409 29.97 -1.02 13.10
C ALA A 409 30.40 -0.67 14.53
N LEU A 410 31.71 -0.57 14.79
CA LEU A 410 32.24 -0.16 16.09
C LEU A 410 31.78 1.27 16.44
N LEU A 411 31.88 2.19 15.49
CA LEU A 411 31.43 3.58 15.66
C LEU A 411 29.93 3.64 15.98
N LEU A 412 29.10 2.92 15.21
CA LEU A 412 27.66 2.83 15.45
C LEU A 412 27.35 2.26 16.83
N LYS A 413 28.09 1.23 17.27
CA LYS A 413 27.90 0.64 18.60
C LYS A 413 28.18 1.64 19.72
N GLN A 414 29.32 2.32 19.67
CA GLN A 414 29.72 3.31 20.66
C GLN A 414 28.70 4.46 20.75
N ILE A 415 28.32 5.02 19.61
CA ILE A 415 27.39 6.14 19.55
C ILE A 415 25.98 5.73 20.01
N ASN A 416 25.46 4.59 19.54
CA ASN A 416 24.12 4.17 19.92
C ASN A 416 24.03 3.78 21.40
N ASN A 417 25.12 3.28 22.01
CA ASN A 417 25.15 3.05 23.46
C ASN A 417 24.96 4.33 24.28
N ALA A 418 25.45 5.47 23.79
CA ALA A 418 25.26 6.77 24.43
C ALA A 418 23.87 7.40 24.15
N HIS A 419 23.34 7.23 22.92
CA HIS A 419 22.17 8.02 22.46
C HIS A 419 20.89 7.22 22.20
N LYS A 420 20.96 5.89 22.12
CA LYS A 420 19.82 4.96 21.99
C LYS A 420 18.83 5.26 20.84
N PHE A 421 19.28 5.94 19.78
CA PHE A 421 18.40 6.36 18.68
C PHE A 421 17.88 5.19 17.82
N LEU A 422 18.56 4.03 17.83
CA LEU A 422 18.11 2.85 17.09
C LEU A 422 16.82 2.25 17.68
N GLU A 423 16.64 2.32 19.00
CA GLU A 423 15.42 1.84 19.67
C GLU A 423 14.19 2.65 19.23
N GLU A 424 14.41 3.91 18.88
CA GLU A 424 13.38 4.82 18.36
C GLU A 424 13.25 4.80 16.83
N GLY A 425 13.92 3.87 16.14
CA GLY A 425 13.80 3.72 14.69
C GLY A 425 14.19 4.96 13.90
N ARG A 426 15.09 5.79 14.45
CA ARG A 426 15.65 7.01 13.82
C ARG A 426 16.72 6.63 12.80
N VAL A 427 16.30 5.88 11.79
CA VAL A 427 17.15 5.33 10.75
C VAL A 427 16.57 5.71 9.38
N VAL A 428 17.39 6.35 8.56
CA VAL A 428 17.08 6.71 7.17
C VAL A 428 18.03 5.95 6.26
N VAL A 429 17.50 5.31 5.23
CA VAL A 429 18.26 4.56 4.23
C VAL A 429 18.03 5.24 2.89
N VAL A 430 19.12 5.65 2.24
CA VAL A 430 19.06 6.25 0.91
C VAL A 430 19.11 5.15 -0.13
N CYS A 431 18.06 5.06 -0.95
CA CYS A 431 17.91 4.11 -2.04
C CYS A 431 18.15 4.80 -3.40
N ASN A 432 18.28 3.99 -4.45
CA ASN A 432 18.37 4.45 -5.83
C ASN A 432 17.21 3.91 -6.64
#